data_AF-A0A925RMQ3-F1
#
_entry.id   AF-A0A925RMQ3-F1
#
_cell.length_a   1.000
_cell.length_b   1.000
_cell.length_c   1.000
_cell.angle_alpha   90.00
_cell.angle_beta   90.00
_cell.angle_gamma   90.00
#
_symmetry.space_group_name_H-M   'P 1'
#
loop_
_entity.id
_entity.type
_entity.pdbx_description
1 polymer ?
#
loop_
_entity_poly.entity_id
_entity_poly.type
_entity_poly.pdbx_seq_one_letter_code
_entity_poly.pdbx_strand_id
1 'polypeptide(L)' 'MTNAAGRFVWFEYVSTDASGAQRLFGELFGWSTKSVPMPEGAYTMIAAADGRTIGGYMTAPAGASA' A
#
# COMPACT_ATOMS: atom_id res chain seq x y z
N MET A 1 -1.60 17.96 17.54
CA MET A 1 -1.87 16.50 17.58
C MET A 1 -0.65 15.82 18.18
N THR A 2 -0.74 15.28 19.38
CA THR A 2 0.37 14.58 20.03
C THR A 2 0.54 13.20 19.39
N ASN A 3 1.73 12.86 18.92
CA ASN A 3 2.00 11.56 18.32
C ASN A 3 2.08 10.52 19.45
N ALA A 4 0.95 9.91 19.81
CA ALA A 4 0.88 8.90 20.85
C ALA A 4 1.53 7.60 20.35
N ALA A 5 2.43 7.03 21.15
CA ALA A 5 3.04 5.73 20.87
C ALA A 5 1.96 4.64 20.78
N GLY A 6 2.14 3.70 19.84
CA GLY A 6 1.24 2.56 19.64
C GLY A 6 0.03 2.82 18.73
N ARG A 7 -0.10 4.01 18.12
CA ARG A 7 -1.12 4.24 17.09
C ARG A 7 -0.76 3.50 15.79
N PHE A 8 -1.78 2.99 15.11
CA PHE A 8 -1.63 2.49 13.74
C PHE A 8 -1.19 3.63 12.81
N VAL A 9 -0.14 3.38 12.04
CA VAL A 9 0.47 4.37 11.14
C VAL A 9 0.65 3.87 9.71
N TRP A 10 0.54 2.56 9.47
CA TRP A 10 0.91 1.99 8.17
C TRP A 10 0.20 0.68 7.85
N PHE A 11 -0.37 0.62 6.65
CA PHE A 11 -0.95 -0.57 6.03
C PHE A 11 -0.02 -1.12 4.95
N GLU A 12 0.58 -2.28 5.17
CA GLU A 12 1.36 -2.98 4.14
C GLU A 12 0.52 -4.10 3.55
N TYR A 13 0.34 -4.09 2.23
CA TYR A 13 -0.32 -5.18 1.52
C TYR A 13 0.68 -5.95 0.66
N VAL A 14 0.86 -7.23 0.97
CA VAL A 14 1.78 -8.12 0.26
C VAL A 14 0.97 -9.22 -0.41
N SER A 15 1.09 -9.36 -1.73
CA SER A 15 0.37 -10.40 -2.48
C SER A 15 1.11 -10.76 -3.77
N THR A 16 0.85 -11.96 -4.29
CA THR A 16 1.27 -12.36 -5.63
C THR A 16 0.54 -11.57 -6.73
N ASP A 17 -0.62 -10.97 -6.43
CA ASP A 17 -1.33 -10.05 -7.33
C ASP A 17 -1.61 -8.70 -6.65
N ALA A 18 -0.53 -7.95 -6.39
CA ALA A 18 -0.63 -6.58 -5.91
C ALA A 18 -1.43 -5.66 -6.87
N SER A 19 -1.42 -5.95 -8.18
CA SER A 19 -2.16 -5.16 -9.17
C SER A 19 -3.67 -5.34 -9.06
N GLY A 20 -4.15 -6.56 -8.81
CA GLY A 20 -5.56 -6.85 -8.55
C GLY A 20 -6.04 -6.17 -7.28
N ALA A 21 -5.23 -6.19 -6.22
CA ALA A 21 -5.53 -5.49 -4.98
C ALA A 21 -5.63 -3.97 -5.16
N GLN A 22 -4.74 -3.37 -5.95
CA GLN A 22 -4.81 -1.94 -6.29
C GLN A 22 -6.15 -1.58 -6.93
N ARG A 23 -6.61 -2.38 -7.91
CA ARG A 23 -7.91 -2.18 -8.57
C ARG A 23 -9.05 -2.33 -7.58
N LEU A 24 -9.06 -3.44 -6.83
CA LEU A 24 -10.11 -3.75 -5.86
C LEU A 24 -10.27 -2.66 -4.80
N PHE A 25 -9.18 -2.25 -4.15
CA PHE A 25 -9.24 -1.23 -3.11
C PHE A 25 -9.48 0.18 -3.69
N GLY A 26 -9.05 0.43 -4.93
CA GLY A 26 -9.42 1.63 -5.67
C GLY A 26 -10.94 1.72 -5.89
N GLU A 27 -11.58 0.64 -6.33
CA GLU A 27 -13.02 0.58 -6.56
C GLU A 27 -13.84 0.64 -5.26
N LEU A 28 -13.41 -0.08 -4.22
CA LEU A 28 -14.16 -0.17 -2.95
C LEU A 28 -14.03 1.07 -2.08
N PHE A 29 -12.84 1.67 -2.02
CA PHE A 29 -12.53 2.73 -1.05
C PHE A 29 -12.11 4.05 -1.69
N GLY A 30 -12.04 4.14 -3.02
CA GLY A 30 -11.52 5.32 -3.71
C GLY A 30 -10.04 5.56 -3.45
N TRP A 31 -9.28 4.51 -3.10
CA TRP A 31 -7.85 4.63 -2.87
C TRP A 31 -7.10 4.82 -4.18
N SER A 32 -6.00 5.57 -4.13
CA SER A 32 -5.13 5.80 -5.26
C SER A 32 -3.70 5.39 -4.93
N THR A 33 -2.87 5.26 -5.96
CA THR A 33 -1.49 4.80 -5.81
C THR A 33 -0.49 5.75 -6.43
N LYS A 34 0.68 5.85 -5.81
CA LYS A 34 1.84 6.55 -6.34
C LYS A 34 3.06 5.65 -6.30
N SER A 35 3.75 5.53 -7.42
CA SER A 35 5.05 4.89 -7.48
C SER A 35 6.13 5.84 -6.95
N VAL A 36 6.97 5.33 -6.03
CA VAL A 36 8.08 6.07 -5.42
C VAL A 36 9.39 5.32 -5.68
N PRO A 37 10.41 5.99 -6.27
CA PRO A 37 11.71 5.37 -6.46
C PRO A 37 12.37 4.98 -5.14
N MET A 38 12.95 3.79 -5.09
CA MET A 38 13.69 3.21 -3.98
C MET A 38 15.03 2.65 -4.50
N PRO A 39 16.05 2.45 -3.65
CA PRO A 39 17.33 1.87 -4.08
C PRO A 39 17.20 0.52 -4.80
N GLU A 40 16.19 -0.27 -4.43
CA GLU A 40 15.94 -1.63 -4.92
C GLU A 40 14.87 -1.69 -6.03
N GLY A 41 14.36 -0.55 -6.48
CA GLY A 41 13.31 -0.49 -7.51
C GLY A 41 12.30 0.62 -7.25
N ALA A 42 11.01 0.31 -7.36
CA ALA A 42 9.94 1.26 -7.06
C ALA A 42 8.97 0.65 -6.04
N TYR A 43 8.55 1.47 -5.09
CA TYR A 43 7.56 1.12 -4.08
C TYR A 43 6.22 1.79 -4.40
N THR A 44 5.13 1.05 -4.29
CA THR A 44 3.80 1.58 -4.60
C THR A 44 3.12 2.05 -3.32
N MET A 45 3.08 3.36 -3.09
CA MET A 45 2.38 3.96 -1.95
C MET A 45 0.87 4.04 -2.20
N ILE A 46 0.09 3.89 -1.13
CA ILE A 46 -1.37 4.01 -1.09
C ILE A 46 -1.74 5.37 -0.50
N ALA A 47 -2.62 6.09 -1.20
CA ALA A 47 -3.31 7.26 -0.68
C ALA A 47 -4.81 6.95 -0.53
N ALA A 48 -5.36 7.28 0.63
CA ALA A 48 -6.80 7.24 0.87
C ALA A 48 -7.54 8.26 -0.02
N ALA A 49 -8.87 8.18 -0.08
CA ALA A 49 -9.69 9.10 -0.86
C ALA A 49 -9.51 10.59 -0.47
N ASP A 50 -9.07 10.86 0.76
CA ASP A 50 -8.74 12.21 1.25
C ASP A 50 -7.29 12.65 0.96
N GLY A 51 -6.54 11.85 0.20
CA GLY A 51 -5.17 12.13 -0.22
C GLY A 51 -4.09 11.78 0.83
N ARG A 52 -4.46 11.35 2.04
CA ARG A 52 -3.47 10.94 3.04
C ARG A 52 -2.80 9.64 2.64
N THR A 53 -1.48 9.58 2.74
CA THR A 53 -0.75 8.32 2.64
C THR A 53 -1.08 7.44 3.83
N ILE A 54 -1.45 6.18 3.54
CA ILE A 54 -1.84 5.21 4.58
C ILE A 54 -1.03 3.92 4.53
N GLY A 55 -0.25 3.68 3.48
CA GLY A 55 0.36 2.38 3.27
C GLY A 55 1.10 2.22 1.96
N GLY A 56 1.34 0.96 1.59
CA GLY A 56 1.79 0.59 0.27
C GLY A 56 1.59 -0.89 -0.07
N TYR A 57 1.94 -1.21 -1.31
CA TYR A 57 1.86 -2.54 -1.88
C TYR A 57 3.25 -3.10 -2.15
N MET A 58 3.42 -4.39 -1.86
CA MET A 58 4.56 -5.17 -2.31
C MET A 58 4.12 -6.45 -3.02
N THR A 59 4.92 -6.86 -3.99
CA THR A 59 4.80 -8.19 -4.58
C THR A 59 5.37 -9.22 -3.61
N ALA A 60 4.61 -10.27 -3.33
CA ALA A 60 5.07 -11.37 -2.48
C ALA A 60 6.29 -12.09 -3.12
N PRO A 61 7.23 -12.60 -2.31
CA PRO A 61 8.32 -13.43 -2.81
C PRO A 61 7.80 -14.66 -3.56
N ALA A 62 8.61 -15.17 -4.49
CA ALA A 62 8.27 -16.38 -5.23
C ALA A 62 8.04 -17.57 -4.27
N GLY A 63 6.93 -18.29 -4.44
CA GLY A 63 6.56 -19.43 -3.62
C GLY A 63 5.74 -19.10 -2.36
N ALA A 64 5.45 -17.82 -2.10
CA ALA A 64 4.45 -17.43 -1.12
C ALA A 64 3.04 -17.83 -1.61
N SER A 65 2.25 -18.50 -0.77
CA SER A 65 0.82 -18.68 -1.04
C SER A 65 0.10 -17.35 -0.91
N ALA A 66 -0.88 -17.10 -1.79
CA ALA A 66 -1.76 -15.94 -1.74
C ALA A 66 -2.69 -15.96 -0.51
#